data_AF-A0A9W6REJ6-F1
#
_entry.id   AF-A0A9W6REJ6-F1
#
_cell.length_a   1.000
_cell.length_b   1.000
_cell.length_c   1.000
_cell.angle_alpha   90.00
_cell.angle_beta   90.00
_cell.angle_gamma   90.00
#
_symmetry.space_group_name_H-M   'P 1'
#
loop_
_entity.id
_entity.type
_entity.pdbx_description
1 polymer ?
#
loop_
_entity_poly.entity_id
_entity_poly.type
_entity_poly.pdbx_seq_one_letter_code
_entity_poly.pdbx_strand_id
1 'polypeptide(L)'
;MTWSGLLLVITTLLPSGPADDAGGTTWRWPLRPAPEVLRPYDPPAHPWEPGHRGVDLAARPGQAVYAAGPGRVGYARDLAGRGVVTVIHGGLRTTYLPVRATVRPGRAVTAGTRIGVVEGALGHCGQVACLHWGLRRGLSYLDPLILVGRSPVRLLPWWDDEPERRVIHSPYTLYH
;
A
#
# COMPACT_ATOMS: atom_id res chain seq x y z
N MET A 1 3.87 -48.96 -45.93
CA MET A 1 3.80 -47.50 -46.16
C MET A 1 3.37 -46.84 -44.86
N THR A 2 4.31 -46.46 -44.01
CA THR A 2 4.04 -45.82 -42.71
C THR A 2 4.22 -44.31 -42.85
N TRP A 3 3.16 -43.54 -42.63
CA TRP A 3 3.20 -42.08 -42.61
C TRP A 3 3.55 -41.60 -41.20
N SER A 4 4.73 -41.00 -41.04
CA SER A 4 5.10 -40.27 -39.84
C SER A 4 4.66 -38.81 -39.99
N GLY A 5 3.61 -38.41 -39.26
CA GLY A 5 3.17 -37.03 -39.17
C GLY A 5 4.06 -36.24 -38.20
N LEU A 6 4.77 -35.24 -38.72
CA LEU A 6 5.56 -34.29 -37.93
C LEU A 6 4.61 -33.22 -37.35
N LEU A 7 4.53 -33.11 -36.02
CA LEU A 7 3.77 -32.05 -35.35
C LEU A 7 4.68 -30.83 -35.14
N LEU A 8 4.41 -29.74 -35.87
CA LEU A 8 5.13 -28.47 -35.72
C LEU A 8 4.47 -27.65 -34.60
N VAL A 9 5.12 -27.53 -33.44
CA VAL A 9 4.70 -26.61 -32.37
C VAL A 9 5.34 -25.24 -32.64
N ILE A 10 4.56 -24.29 -33.15
CA ILE A 10 4.99 -22.89 -33.29
C ILE A 10 4.74 -22.19 -31.95
N THR A 11 5.80 -22.00 -31.16
CA THR A 11 5.74 -21.19 -29.94
C THR A 11 5.90 -19.72 -30.33
N THR A 12 4.81 -18.96 -30.31
CA THR A 12 4.87 -17.51 -30.54
C THR A 12 5.42 -16.81 -29.30
N LEU A 13 6.64 -16.27 -29.41
CA LEU A 13 7.18 -15.32 -28.44
C LEU A 13 6.49 -13.97 -28.61
N LEU A 14 5.66 -13.58 -27.65
CA LEU A 14 5.13 -12.22 -27.56
C LEU A 14 6.25 -11.28 -27.07
N PRO A 15 6.56 -10.18 -27.79
CA PRO A 15 7.50 -9.19 -27.28
C PRO A 15 6.89 -8.51 -26.04
N SER A 16 7.63 -8.57 -24.94
CA SER A 16 7.34 -7.73 -23.77
C SER A 16 7.79 -6.31 -24.11
N GLY A 17 6.83 -5.45 -24.47
CA GLY A 17 7.10 -4.02 -24.66
C GLY A 17 7.58 -3.37 -23.35
N PRO A 18 8.39 -2.30 -23.42
CA PRO A 18 8.81 -1.57 -22.24
C PRO A 18 7.56 -1.04 -21.51
N ALA A 19 7.52 -1.26 -20.20
CA ALA A 19 6.54 -0.62 -19.34
C ALA A 19 6.86 0.88 -19.32
N ASP A 20 5.98 1.69 -19.90
CA ASP A 20 6.07 3.14 -19.81
C ASP A 20 5.93 3.57 -18.34
N ASP A 21 7.05 3.96 -17.74
CA ASP A 21 7.14 4.75 -16.52
C ASP A 21 6.70 6.19 -16.84
N ALA A 22 5.39 6.43 -16.82
CA ALA A 22 4.82 7.78 -16.88
C ALA A 22 4.37 8.21 -15.47
N GLY A 23 5.16 9.06 -14.83
CA GLY A 23 4.97 9.60 -13.48
C GLY A 23 3.76 10.51 -13.32
N GLY A 24 2.56 9.93 -13.30
CA GLY A 24 1.32 10.53 -12.80
C GLY A 24 0.65 9.54 -11.85
N THR A 25 0.29 10.00 -10.64
CA THR A 25 -0.15 9.17 -9.49
C THR A 25 -0.84 7.85 -9.87
N THR A 26 -0.06 6.77 -9.87
CA THR A 26 -0.50 5.40 -10.21
C THR A 26 -1.50 4.84 -9.19
N TRP A 27 -1.61 5.51 -8.04
CA TRP A 27 -2.39 5.08 -6.91
C TRP A 27 -3.71 5.83 -6.81
N ARG A 28 -4.75 5.14 -6.35
CA ARG A 28 -6.11 5.66 -6.22
C ARG A 28 -6.70 5.23 -4.87
N TRP A 29 -7.69 5.99 -4.41
CA TRP A 29 -8.50 5.57 -3.28
C TRP A 29 -9.14 4.19 -3.54
N PRO A 30 -9.21 3.32 -2.50
CA PRO A 30 -9.82 2.01 -2.63
C PRO A 30 -11.36 2.07 -2.65
N LEU A 31 -11.93 3.22 -2.34
CA LEU A 31 -13.37 3.51 -2.36
C LEU A 31 -13.65 4.71 -3.27
N ARG A 32 -14.90 4.79 -3.74
CA ARG A 32 -15.43 5.94 -4.49
C ARG A 32 -16.77 6.38 -3.90
N PRO A 33 -17.03 7.70 -3.82
CA PRO A 33 -16.08 8.81 -3.98
C PRO A 33 -14.92 8.72 -2.95
N ALA A 34 -13.96 9.66 -2.99
CA ALA A 34 -12.88 9.69 -2.02
C ALA A 34 -13.47 9.68 -0.59
N PRO A 35 -13.13 8.70 0.26
CA PRO A 35 -13.77 8.52 1.56
C PRO A 35 -13.21 9.49 2.60
N GLU A 36 -14.01 9.74 3.63
CA GLU A 36 -13.55 10.30 4.89
C GLU A 36 -12.67 9.27 5.63
N VAL A 37 -11.61 9.74 6.28
CA VAL A 37 -10.77 8.91 7.15
C VAL A 37 -11.37 8.97 8.56
N LEU A 38 -11.93 7.87 9.03
CA LEU A 38 -12.54 7.77 10.36
C LEU A 38 -11.50 7.50 11.45
N ARG A 39 -10.46 6.74 11.12
CA ARG A 39 -9.34 6.45 12.03
C ARG A 39 -8.02 6.53 11.27
N PRO A 40 -7.09 7.42 11.67
CA PRO A 40 -5.80 7.56 11.01
C PRO A 40 -4.85 6.41 11.37
N TYR A 41 -3.76 6.32 10.63
CA TYR A 41 -2.64 5.43 10.94
C TYR A 41 -1.99 5.84 12.25
N ASP A 42 -1.79 4.87 13.13
CA ASP A 42 -1.27 5.06 14.48
C ASP A 42 -0.39 3.84 14.83
N PRO A 43 0.85 3.78 14.33
CA PRO A 43 1.67 2.59 14.47
C PRO A 43 1.99 2.33 15.94
N PRO A 44 1.98 1.06 16.37
CA PRO A 44 2.40 0.71 17.71
C PRO A 44 3.91 1.00 17.87
N ALA A 45 4.36 1.39 19.07
CA ALA A 45 5.78 1.63 19.34
C ALA A 45 6.61 0.34 19.21
N HIS A 46 6.03 -0.79 19.61
CA HIS A 46 6.58 -2.13 19.36
C HIS A 46 5.62 -3.02 18.54
N PRO A 47 6.11 -4.02 17.78
CA PRO A 47 5.28 -4.77 16.83
C PRO A 47 4.04 -5.47 17.43
N TRP A 48 4.09 -5.84 18.70
CA TRP A 48 3.04 -6.56 19.44
C TRP A 48 2.10 -5.65 20.23
N GLU A 49 2.41 -4.36 20.29
CA GLU A 49 1.61 -3.41 21.06
C GLU A 49 0.32 -3.01 20.32
N PRO A 50 -0.65 -2.44 21.06
CA PRO A 50 -1.83 -1.82 20.48
C PRO A 50 -1.44 -0.69 19.52
N GLY A 51 -2.17 -0.60 18.42
CA GLY A 51 -1.97 0.43 17.40
C GLY A 51 -2.83 0.15 16.17
N HIS A 52 -2.91 1.13 15.29
CA HIS A 52 -3.64 1.10 14.05
C HIS A 52 -2.71 1.00 12.84
N ARG A 53 -2.57 -0.22 12.30
CA ARG A 53 -1.62 -0.60 11.25
C ARG A 53 -2.12 -0.31 9.82
N GLY A 54 -2.97 0.69 9.68
CA GLY A 54 -3.63 1.14 8.45
C GLY A 54 -4.51 2.35 8.74
N VAL A 55 -5.48 2.63 7.86
CA VAL A 55 -6.54 3.63 8.10
C VAL A 55 -7.91 2.99 7.96
N ASP A 56 -8.89 3.53 8.68
CA ASP A 56 -10.28 3.11 8.54
C ASP A 56 -11.01 4.19 7.75
N LEU A 57 -11.58 3.79 6.63
CA LEU A 57 -12.24 4.68 5.68
C LEU A 57 -13.76 4.53 5.82
N ALA A 58 -14.48 5.65 5.83
CA ALA A 58 -15.93 5.64 5.84
C ALA A 58 -16.46 4.86 4.64
N ALA A 59 -17.30 3.85 4.90
CA ALA A 59 -17.81 2.96 3.87
C ALA A 59 -19.26 2.54 4.16
N ARG A 60 -19.91 1.93 3.17
CA ARG A 60 -21.22 1.31 3.32
C ARG A 60 -21.14 -0.19 3.01
N PRO A 61 -21.91 -1.05 3.70
CA PRO A 61 -22.03 -2.45 3.30
C PRO A 61 -22.43 -2.56 1.82
N GLY A 62 -21.78 -3.46 1.09
CA GLY A 62 -21.99 -3.64 -0.35
C GLY A 62 -21.28 -2.61 -1.25
N GLN A 63 -20.67 -1.56 -0.70
CA GLN A 63 -19.91 -0.59 -1.49
C GLN A 63 -18.73 -1.26 -2.19
N ALA A 64 -18.51 -0.94 -3.46
CA ALA A 64 -17.44 -1.51 -4.25
C ALA A 64 -16.06 -1.09 -3.72
N VAL A 65 -15.15 -2.07 -3.62
CA VAL A 65 -13.75 -1.86 -3.25
C VAL A 65 -12.87 -2.10 -4.46
N TYR A 66 -11.89 -1.22 -4.65
CA TYR A 66 -10.98 -1.22 -5.79
C TYR A 66 -9.52 -1.37 -5.35
N ALA A 67 -8.71 -2.03 -6.18
CA ALA A 67 -7.27 -2.07 -5.98
C ALA A 67 -6.71 -0.64 -6.05
N ALA A 68 -5.95 -0.25 -5.04
CA ALA A 68 -5.36 1.09 -4.98
C ALA A 68 -4.31 1.32 -6.07
N GLY A 69 -3.56 0.28 -6.45
CA GLY A 69 -2.53 0.34 -7.48
C GLY A 69 -2.42 -0.95 -8.29
N PRO A 70 -1.61 -0.96 -9.36
CA PRO A 70 -1.36 -2.15 -10.17
C PRO A 70 -0.58 -3.20 -9.39
N GLY A 71 -0.88 -4.47 -9.59
CA GLY A 71 -0.22 -5.55 -8.87
C GLY A 71 -0.86 -6.92 -9.10
N ARG A 72 -0.55 -7.87 -8.20
CA ARG A 72 -1.18 -9.20 -8.18
C ARG A 72 -1.86 -9.45 -6.85
N VAL A 73 -3.05 -10.05 -6.89
CA VAL A 73 -3.78 -10.44 -5.68
C VAL A 73 -2.97 -11.51 -4.95
N GLY A 74 -2.54 -11.24 -3.71
CA GLY A 74 -1.80 -12.19 -2.88
C GLY A 74 -2.70 -13.06 -2.00
N TYR A 75 -3.86 -12.53 -1.61
CA TYR A 75 -4.83 -13.19 -0.73
C TYR A 75 -6.23 -12.64 -1.03
N ALA A 76 -7.26 -13.48 -0.94
CA ALA A 76 -8.66 -13.11 -1.21
C ALA A 76 -9.64 -14.15 -0.62
N ARG A 77 -9.69 -14.26 0.71
CA ARG A 77 -10.48 -15.25 1.46
C ARG A 77 -10.87 -14.72 2.84
N ASP A 78 -11.72 -15.46 3.55
CA ASP A 78 -11.99 -15.23 4.97
C ASP A 78 -10.77 -15.49 5.84
N LEU A 79 -10.51 -14.58 6.79
CA LEU A 79 -9.49 -14.71 7.82
C LEU A 79 -10.09 -14.26 9.16
N ALA A 80 -10.25 -15.18 10.10
CA ALA A 80 -10.85 -14.90 11.41
C ALA A 80 -12.23 -14.20 11.31
N GLY A 81 -13.12 -14.76 10.48
CA GLY A 81 -14.52 -14.36 10.35
C GLY A 81 -14.79 -13.08 9.55
N ARG A 82 -13.80 -12.61 8.78
CA ARG A 82 -13.94 -11.45 7.89
C ARG A 82 -13.21 -11.69 6.58
N GLY A 83 -13.77 -11.20 5.48
CA GLY A 83 -13.11 -11.23 4.18
C GLY A 83 -11.89 -10.32 4.15
N VAL A 84 -10.77 -10.83 3.66
CA VAL A 84 -9.53 -10.06 3.46
C VAL A 84 -9.06 -10.20 2.02
N VAL A 85 -8.71 -9.07 1.42
CA VAL A 85 -7.99 -9.03 0.14
C VAL A 85 -6.62 -8.40 0.35
N THR A 86 -5.57 -8.95 -0.28
CA THR A 86 -4.28 -8.27 -0.38
C THR A 86 -3.84 -8.16 -1.83
N VAL A 87 -3.17 -7.07 -2.17
CA VAL A 87 -2.54 -6.86 -3.48
C VAL A 87 -1.06 -6.56 -3.27
N ILE A 88 -0.22 -7.30 -3.99
CA ILE A 88 1.25 -7.16 -4.00
C ILE A 88 1.64 -6.28 -5.18
N HIS A 89 2.40 -5.23 -4.89
CA HIS A 89 2.80 -4.16 -5.79
C HIS A 89 4.34 -4.07 -5.82
N GLY A 90 5.00 -5.18 -6.21
CA GLY A 90 6.44 -5.31 -6.03
C GLY A 90 6.80 -5.35 -4.54
N GLY A 91 7.61 -4.38 -4.06
CA GLY A 91 8.03 -4.29 -2.67
C GLY A 91 6.96 -3.83 -1.67
N LEU A 92 5.79 -3.42 -2.15
CA LEU A 92 4.66 -2.98 -1.33
C LEU A 92 3.51 -3.99 -1.32
N ARG A 93 2.73 -4.00 -0.25
CA ARG A 93 1.48 -4.75 -0.15
C ARG A 93 0.38 -3.89 0.45
N THR A 94 -0.76 -3.84 -0.22
CA THR A 94 -1.98 -3.26 0.35
C THR A 94 -2.90 -4.38 0.87
N THR A 95 -3.63 -4.09 1.94
CA THR A 95 -4.63 -4.99 2.54
C THR A 95 -5.97 -4.26 2.64
N TYR A 96 -7.07 -4.96 2.38
CA TYR A 96 -8.43 -4.44 2.37
C TYR A 96 -9.33 -5.37 3.19
N LEU A 97 -10.01 -4.86 4.22
CA LEU A 97 -10.96 -5.63 5.02
C LEU A 97 -12.00 -4.72 5.71
N PRO A 98 -13.21 -5.23 6.03
CA PRO A 98 -13.75 -6.51 5.63
C PRO A 98 -14.27 -6.44 4.18
N VAL A 99 -13.80 -7.35 3.32
CA VAL A 99 -14.11 -7.35 1.88
C VAL A 99 -14.51 -8.74 1.41
N ARG A 100 -15.75 -8.86 0.91
CA ARG A 100 -16.17 -10.02 0.13
C ARG A 100 -15.53 -9.94 -1.24
N ALA A 101 -14.53 -10.80 -1.47
CA ALA A 101 -13.72 -10.74 -2.67
C ALA A 101 -14.50 -11.16 -3.93
N THR A 102 -14.26 -10.45 -5.04
CA THR A 102 -14.69 -10.84 -6.40
C THR A 102 -13.49 -11.24 -7.28
N VAL A 103 -12.32 -11.38 -6.66
CA VAL A 103 -11.05 -11.76 -7.28
C VAL A 103 -10.45 -12.97 -6.56
N ARG A 104 -9.47 -13.62 -7.20
CA ARG A 104 -8.77 -14.78 -6.66
C ARG A 104 -7.27 -14.50 -6.57
N PRO A 105 -6.53 -15.17 -5.66
CA PRO A 105 -5.08 -15.07 -5.61
C PRO A 105 -4.43 -15.36 -6.97
N GLY A 106 -3.33 -14.67 -7.29
CA GLY A 106 -2.62 -14.74 -8.56
C GLY A 106 -3.13 -13.81 -9.67
N ARG A 107 -4.39 -13.33 -9.56
CA ARG A 107 -4.98 -12.41 -10.55
C ARG A 107 -4.20 -11.10 -10.61
N ALA A 108 -3.81 -10.68 -11.82
CA ALA A 108 -3.29 -9.34 -12.07
C ALA A 108 -4.42 -8.30 -12.00
N VAL A 109 -4.13 -7.14 -11.42
CA VAL A 109 -5.05 -6.01 -11.27
C VAL A 109 -4.32 -4.72 -11.62
N THR A 110 -5.05 -3.74 -12.13
CA THR A 110 -4.61 -2.35 -12.28
C THR A 110 -5.23 -1.47 -11.21
N ALA A 111 -4.72 -0.26 -11.02
CA ALA A 111 -5.36 0.73 -10.15
C ALA A 111 -6.82 0.96 -10.56
N GLY A 112 -7.74 0.86 -9.62
CA GLY A 112 -9.17 0.99 -9.89
C GLY A 112 -9.86 -0.29 -10.37
N THR A 113 -9.17 -1.42 -10.48
CA THR A 113 -9.81 -2.73 -10.70
C THR A 113 -10.68 -3.09 -9.49
N ARG A 114 -11.95 -3.46 -9.69
CA ARG A 114 -12.82 -3.91 -8.59
C ARG A 114 -12.31 -5.23 -8.03
N ILE A 115 -12.08 -5.26 -6.72
CA ILE A 115 -11.58 -6.44 -5.99
C ILE A 115 -12.63 -7.07 -5.07
N GLY A 116 -13.72 -6.36 -4.78
CA GLY A 116 -14.81 -6.89 -3.97
C GLY A 116 -15.85 -5.87 -3.58
N VAL A 117 -16.55 -6.16 -2.49
CA VAL A 117 -17.46 -5.23 -1.81
C VAL A 117 -17.22 -5.26 -0.31
N VAL A 118 -17.45 -4.14 0.36
CA VAL A 118 -17.39 -4.03 1.82
C VAL A 118 -18.44 -4.95 2.43
N GLU A 119 -18.06 -5.72 3.45
CA GLU A 119 -19.00 -6.58 4.17
C GLU A 119 -19.81 -5.80 5.20
N GLY A 120 -20.98 -6.31 5.57
CA GLY A 120 -21.89 -5.66 6.53
C GLY A 120 -21.54 -5.87 8.01
N ALA A 121 -20.36 -6.37 8.33
CA ALA A 121 -20.02 -6.70 9.71
C ALA A 121 -19.77 -5.44 10.55
N LEU A 122 -20.73 -5.12 11.43
CA LEU A 122 -20.53 -4.31 12.64
C LEU A 122 -19.43 -5.01 13.45
N GLY A 123 -18.22 -4.46 13.54
CA GLY A 123 -17.16 -5.21 14.21
C GLY A 123 -15.86 -4.49 14.52
N HIS A 124 -15.31 -3.72 13.58
CA HIS A 124 -14.02 -3.04 13.85
C HIS A 124 -14.14 -1.52 14.06
N CYS A 125 -15.10 -0.85 13.42
CA CYS A 125 -15.44 0.56 13.69
C CYS A 125 -16.74 0.72 14.51
N GLY A 126 -17.11 -0.30 15.30
CA GLY A 126 -18.32 -0.26 16.12
C GLY A 126 -19.60 -0.17 15.29
N GLN A 127 -20.36 0.92 15.43
CA GLN A 127 -21.68 1.12 14.81
C GLN A 127 -21.62 1.57 13.33
N VAL A 128 -20.44 1.95 12.84
CA VAL A 128 -20.24 2.41 11.46
C VAL A 128 -19.54 1.32 10.65
N ALA A 129 -20.02 1.09 9.43
CA ALA A 129 -19.29 0.26 8.47
C ALA A 129 -18.10 1.07 7.91
N CYS A 130 -16.93 0.46 7.88
CA CYS A 130 -15.72 1.10 7.38
C CYS A 130 -14.88 0.06 6.64
N LEU A 131 -13.97 0.55 5.79
CA LEU A 131 -12.95 -0.27 5.17
C LEU A 131 -11.61 0.04 5.85
N HIS A 132 -11.04 -0.94 6.54
CA HIS A 132 -9.65 -0.88 6.91
C HIS A 132 -8.77 -1.10 5.67
N TRP A 133 -7.90 -0.13 5.41
CA TRP A 133 -6.93 -0.15 4.35
C TRP A 133 -5.53 -0.07 4.94
N GLY A 134 -4.73 -1.11 4.74
CA GLY A 134 -3.36 -1.20 5.26
C GLY A 134 -2.31 -1.11 4.15
N LEU A 135 -1.13 -0.59 4.48
CA LEU A 135 0.05 -0.60 3.62
C LEU A 135 1.24 -1.21 4.37
N ARG A 136 2.00 -2.06 3.69
CA ARG A 136 3.18 -2.71 4.25
C ARG A 136 4.32 -2.78 3.23
N ARG A 137 5.55 -2.60 3.70
CA ARG A 137 6.82 -2.87 2.98
C ARG A 137 7.65 -3.85 3.79
N GLY A 138 7.99 -5.01 3.24
CA GLY A 138 8.71 -6.04 4.01
C GLY A 138 7.93 -6.45 5.26
N LEU A 139 8.44 -6.17 6.46
CA LEU A 139 7.75 -6.39 7.74
C LEU A 139 7.12 -5.10 8.31
N SER A 140 7.44 -3.93 7.76
CA SER A 140 7.05 -2.62 8.29
C SER A 140 5.71 -2.16 7.74
N TYR A 141 4.80 -1.78 8.64
CA TYR A 141 3.58 -1.08 8.26
C TYR A 141 3.90 0.39 7.98
N LEU A 142 3.18 0.97 7.02
CA LEU A 142 3.32 2.36 6.61
C LEU A 142 1.93 3.01 6.60
N ASP A 143 1.88 4.34 6.68
CA ASP A 143 0.63 5.08 6.44
C ASP A 143 0.21 4.89 4.98
N PRO A 144 -0.96 4.28 4.69
CA PRO A 144 -1.46 4.11 3.32
C PRO A 144 -1.83 5.43 2.63
N LEU A 145 -2.07 6.52 3.37
CA LEU A 145 -2.43 7.83 2.81
C LEU A 145 -1.30 8.45 1.98
N ILE A 146 -0.05 8.01 2.17
CA ILE A 146 1.09 8.41 1.32
C ILE A 146 0.84 8.06 -0.15
N LEU A 147 0.10 6.97 -0.43
CA LEU A 147 -0.17 6.53 -1.80
C LEU A 147 -1.07 7.52 -2.54
N VAL A 148 -1.95 8.22 -1.83
CA VAL A 148 -2.93 9.15 -2.41
C VAL A 148 -2.58 10.62 -2.14
N GLY A 149 -1.30 10.90 -1.83
CA GLY A 149 -0.79 12.25 -1.65
C GLY A 149 -1.32 12.96 -0.39
N ARG A 150 -1.75 12.20 0.64
CA ARG A 150 -2.31 12.74 1.89
C ARG A 150 -1.45 12.46 3.12
N SER A 151 -0.14 12.29 2.93
CA SER A 151 0.78 12.13 4.07
C SER A 151 0.73 13.38 4.95
N PRO A 152 0.68 13.24 6.29
CA PRO A 152 0.93 14.37 7.18
C PRO A 152 2.32 14.95 6.86
N VAL A 153 2.40 16.27 6.69
CA VAL A 153 3.69 16.96 6.68
C VAL A 153 4.29 16.81 8.07
N ARG A 154 5.44 16.16 8.18
CA ARG A 154 6.18 16.05 9.43
C ARG A 154 7.35 17.02 9.37
N LEU A 155 7.38 17.99 10.27
CA LEU A 155 8.58 18.80 10.48
C LEU A 155 9.64 17.89 11.09
N LEU A 156 10.83 17.86 10.49
CA LEU A 156 12.01 17.36 11.17
C LEU A 156 12.42 18.40 12.22
N PRO A 157 12.93 17.98 13.38
CA PRO A 157 13.52 18.92 14.32
C PRO A 157 14.60 19.72 13.58
N TRP A 158 14.55 21.04 13.71
CA TRP A 158 15.64 21.90 13.30
C TRP A 158 16.75 21.66 14.33
N TRP A 159 17.80 20.92 13.95
CA TRP A 159 19.01 20.90 14.77
C TRP A 159 19.69 22.25 14.56
N ASP A 160 19.71 23.08 15.60
CA ASP A 160 20.64 24.21 15.67
C ASP A 160 22.05 23.65 15.93
N ASP A 161 22.64 23.02 14.93
CA ASP A 161 24.09 22.83 14.92
C ASP A 161 24.71 24.14 14.40
N GLU A 162 24.76 25.17 15.24
CA GLU A 162 25.77 26.21 15.08
C GLU A 162 27.12 25.54 15.33
N PRO A 163 28.03 25.43 14.34
CA PRO A 163 29.36 24.95 14.60
C PRO A 163 30.01 25.95 15.54
N GLU A 164 30.18 25.53 16.80
CA GLU A 164 30.93 26.27 17.81
C GLU A 164 32.21 26.77 17.14
N ARG A 165 32.28 28.09 16.90
CA ARG A 165 33.45 28.76 16.34
C ARG A 165 34.60 28.46 17.30
N ARG A 166 35.38 27.43 16.97
CA ARG A 166 36.65 27.15 17.61
C ARG A 166 37.51 28.38 17.38
N VAL A 167 37.59 29.24 18.38
CA VAL A 167 38.56 30.33 18.43
C VAL A 167 39.93 29.68 18.50
N ILE A 168 40.57 29.56 17.34
CA ILE A 168 41.96 29.14 17.25
C ILE A 168 42.79 30.31 17.79
N HIS A 169 43.21 30.22 19.06
CA HIS A 169 44.29 31.08 19.55
C HIS A 169 45.55 30.72 18.75
N SER A 170 45.98 31.65 17.89
CA SER A 170 47.24 31.55 17.14
C SER A 170 48.41 31.85 18.08
N PRO A 171 49.36 30.93 18.30
CA PRO A 171 50.51 31.17 19.15
C PRO A 171 51.72 31.59 18.32
N TYR A 172 51.69 32.77 17.68
CA TYR A 172 52.91 33.36 17.10
C TYR A 172 52.85 34.89 17.14
N THR A 173 53.34 35.47 18.22
CA THR A 173 53.96 36.79 18.21
C THR A 173 55.04 36.79 19.27
N LEU A 174 56.31 36.75 18.85
CA LEU A 174 57.45 37.36 19.52
C LEU A 174 58.69 37.18 18.62
N TYR A 175 59.00 38.22 17.85
CA TYR A 175 60.38 38.58 17.52
C TYR A 175 60.60 39.96 18.12
N HIS A 176 61.50 40.03 19.10
CA HIS A 176 62.28 41.20 19.47
C HIS A 176 63.72 40.71 19.69
#